data_AF-A0AAW4N271-F1
#
_entry.id   AF-A0AAW4N271-F1
#
_cell.length_a   1.000
_cell.length_b   1.000
_cell.length_c   1.000
_cell.angle_alpha   90.00
_cell.angle_beta   90.00
_cell.angle_gamma   90.00
#
_symmetry.space_group_name_H-M   'P 1'
#
loop_
_entity.id
_entity.type
_entity.pdbx_description
1 polymer ?
#
loop_
_entity_poly.entity_id
_entity_poly.type
_entity_poly.pdbx_seq_one_letter_code
_entity_poly.pdbx_strand_id
1 'polypeptide(L)'
;MRKVELRMNEQNKYEIIKKLVETNGNKKRAATRLGCTVRTINRLIIKYKEQGKKGFVHGNRGRLPASAVPLDIKNKIISLYINDFSDANFTHFCEIVESDFGIKISDTTLNNWM
;
A
#
# COMPACT_ATOMS: atom_id res chain seq x y z
N MET A 1 6.34 -11.10 21.12
CA MET A 1 5.73 -9.92 20.43
C MET A 1 6.11 -9.95 18.95
N ARG A 2 5.15 -9.85 18.00
CA ARG A 2 5.49 -9.73 16.56
C ARG A 2 6.30 -8.45 16.33
N LYS A 3 7.43 -8.57 15.61
CA LYS A 3 8.31 -7.44 15.27
C LYS A 3 7.55 -6.47 14.37
N VAL A 4 7.59 -5.18 14.72
CA VAL A 4 7.01 -4.11 13.90
C VAL A 4 8.12 -3.53 13.04
N GLU A 5 8.06 -3.83 11.75
CA GLU A 5 9.01 -3.33 10.76
C GLU A 5 8.48 -2.08 10.06
N LEU A 6 9.27 -1.01 10.09
CA LEU A 6 8.95 0.26 9.48
C LEU A 6 9.83 0.46 8.24
N ARG A 7 9.26 1.07 7.19
CA ARG A 7 10.05 1.53 6.04
C ARG A 7 10.86 2.75 6.45
N MET A 8 11.90 3.09 5.69
CA MET A 8 12.83 4.20 5.99
C MET A 8 12.12 5.49 6.46
N ASN A 9 11.14 5.96 5.69
CA ASN A 9 10.41 7.19 6.02
C ASN A 9 9.52 7.08 7.26
N GLU A 10 8.94 5.90 7.51
CA GLU A 10 8.14 5.65 8.71
C GLU A 10 9.02 5.54 9.96
N GLN A 11 10.18 4.88 9.83
CA GLN A 11 11.17 4.73 10.89
C GLN A 11 11.73 6.09 11.30
N ASN A 12 12.09 6.96 10.34
CA ASN A 12 12.55 8.32 10.61
C ASN A 12 11.49 9.14 11.37
N LYS A 13 10.21 9.07 10.95
CA LYS A 13 9.09 9.70 11.66
C LYS A 13 8.96 9.17 13.09
N TYR A 14 9.02 7.86 13.26
CA TYR A 14 8.93 7.21 14.57
C TYR A 14 10.05 7.67 15.50
N GLU A 15 11.30 7.67 15.05
CA GLU A 15 12.46 8.03 15.88
C GLU A 15 12.43 9.49 16.32
N ILE A 16 12.08 10.40 15.41
CA ILE A 16 11.98 11.83 15.73
C ILE A 16 10.88 12.07 16.77
N ILE A 17 9.71 11.42 16.62
CA ILE A 17 8.59 11.60 17.54
C ILE A 17 8.83 10.89 18.87
N LYS A 18 9.40 9.69 18.86
CA LYS A 18 9.83 8.96 20.07
C LYS A 18 10.75 9.84 20.90
N LYS A 19 11.85 10.33 20.30
CA LYS A 19 12.81 11.21 20.97
C LYS A 19 12.14 12.47 21.49
N LEU A 20 11.28 13.10 20.69
CA LEU A 20 10.56 14.32 21.09
C LEU A 20 9.71 14.11 22.34
N VAL A 21 9.01 12.97 22.44
CA VAL A 21 8.16 12.63 23.59
C VAL A 21 9.00 12.28 24.80
N GLU A 22 10.07 11.50 24.64
CA GLU A 22 10.96 11.09 25.74
C GLU A 22 11.72 12.28 26.36
N THR A 23 12.17 13.23 25.54
CA THR A 23 12.94 14.39 26.03
C THR A 23 12.07 15.63 26.30
N ASN A 24 10.76 15.55 26.13
CA ASN A 24 9.85 16.71 26.12
C ASN A 24 10.38 17.89 25.27
N GLY A 25 10.89 17.58 24.08
CA GLY A 25 11.67 18.52 23.26
C GLY A 25 10.84 19.57 22.51
N ASN A 26 11.52 20.41 21.73
CA ASN A 26 10.87 21.48 20.96
C ASN A 26 10.13 20.94 19.72
N LYS A 27 8.81 21.12 19.70
CA LYS A 27 7.91 20.69 18.60
C LYS A 27 8.18 21.40 17.26
N LYS A 28 8.58 22.68 17.27
CA LYS A 28 8.91 23.44 16.05
C LYS A 28 10.14 22.85 15.35
N ARG A 29 11.16 22.47 16.13
CA ARG A 29 12.37 21.83 15.60
C ARG A 29 12.05 20.47 14.95
N ALA A 30 11.19 19.68 15.58
CA ALA A 30 10.74 18.41 15.01
C ALA A 30 9.93 18.61 13.72
N ALA A 31 9.06 19.62 13.67
CA ALA A 31 8.31 20.03 12.49
C ALA A 31 9.24 20.39 11.32
N THR A 32 10.27 21.22 11.54
CA THR A 32 11.29 21.55 10.54
C THR A 32 12.03 20.31 10.05
N ARG A 33 12.47 19.43 10.95
CA ARG A 33 13.20 18.20 10.59
C ARG A 33 12.37 17.22 9.75
N LEU A 34 11.06 17.15 10.00
CA LEU A 34 10.14 16.31 9.26
C LEU A 34 9.51 17.00 8.04
N GLY A 35 9.85 18.27 7.78
CA GLY A 35 9.25 19.05 6.69
C GLY A 35 7.72 19.15 6.80
N CYS A 36 7.18 19.29 8.01
CA CYS A 36 5.73 19.26 8.25
C CYS A 36 5.30 20.35 9.25
N THR A 37 4.00 20.53 9.42
CA THR A 37 3.47 21.52 10.36
C THR A 37 3.49 21.01 11.80
N VAL A 38 3.46 21.93 12.77
CA VAL A 38 3.34 21.59 14.21
C VAL A 38 2.06 20.80 14.49
N ARG A 39 0.98 21.04 13.74
CA ARG A 39 -0.25 20.25 13.82
C ARG A 39 0.00 18.78 13.50
N THR A 40 0.80 18.48 12.46
CA THR A 40 1.20 17.12 12.12
C THR A 40 2.02 16.48 13.23
N ILE A 41 2.95 17.23 13.84
CA ILE A 41 3.71 16.74 15.01
C ILE A 41 2.78 16.36 16.16
N ASN A 42 1.82 17.22 16.52
CA ASN A 42 0.87 16.91 17.59
C ASN A 42 0.05 15.64 17.28
N ARG A 43 -0.41 15.46 16.03
CA ARG A 43 -1.11 14.24 15.59
C ARG A 43 -0.21 13.00 15.72
N LEU A 44 1.06 13.11 15.35
CA LEU A 44 2.01 12.01 15.49
C LEU A 44 2.34 11.67 16.95
N ILE A 45 2.38 12.67 17.84
CA ILE A 45 2.54 12.46 19.29
C ILE A 45 1.34 11.69 19.84
N ILE A 46 0.11 12.08 19.49
CA ILE A 46 -1.10 11.36 19.90
C ILE A 46 -1.04 9.91 19.40
N LYS A 47 -0.73 9.73 18.12
CA LYS A 47 -0.58 8.40 17.50
C LYS A 47 0.48 7.53 18.20
N TYR A 48 1.61 8.13 18.58
CA TYR A 48 2.67 7.44 19.32
C TYR A 48 2.21 7.01 20.72
N LYS A 49 1.48 7.87 21.43
CA LYS A 49 0.96 7.55 22.77
C LYS A 49 -0.08 6.42 22.73
N GLU A 50 -0.93 6.39 21.72
CA GLU A 50 -2.00 5.38 21.58
C GLU A 50 -1.49 4.04 21.04
N GLN A 51 -0.62 4.06 20.03
CA GLN A 51 -0.29 2.89 19.21
C GLN A 51 1.20 2.51 19.25
N GLY A 52 2.04 3.33 19.90
CA GLY A 52 3.49 3.16 19.93
C GLY A 52 4.09 3.10 18.52
N LYS A 53 5.05 2.19 18.34
CA LYS A 53 5.73 1.95 17.05
C LYS A 53 4.76 1.52 15.95
N LYS A 54 3.71 0.74 16.29
CA LYS A 54 2.73 0.21 15.32
C LYS A 54 1.97 1.32 14.60
N GLY A 55 1.74 2.46 15.27
CA GLY A 55 1.08 3.59 14.66
C GLY A 55 1.84 4.18 13.47
N PHE A 56 3.13 3.94 13.31
CA PHE A 56 3.87 4.51 12.18
C PHE A 56 3.82 3.64 10.91
N VAL A 57 3.25 2.44 11.00
CA VAL A 57 2.98 1.61 9.82
C VAL A 57 1.93 2.31 8.96
N HIS A 58 2.19 2.38 7.65
CA HIS A 58 1.22 2.92 6.70
C HIS A 58 -0.10 2.15 6.73
N GLY A 59 -1.23 2.85 6.80
CA GLY A 59 -2.55 2.25 6.97
C GLY A 59 -3.01 1.38 5.79
N ASN A 60 -2.51 1.65 4.59
CA ASN A 60 -2.79 0.81 3.41
C ASN A 60 -1.78 -0.33 3.24
N ARG A 61 -0.83 -0.52 4.17
CA ARG A 61 0.13 -1.62 4.06
C ARG A 61 -0.61 -2.95 4.13
N GLY A 62 -0.48 -3.75 3.09
CA GLY A 62 -1.12 -5.07 3.00
C GLY A 62 -2.63 -5.01 2.81
N ARG A 63 -3.22 -3.82 2.61
CA ARG A 63 -4.63 -3.67 2.29
C ARG A 63 -4.81 -3.68 0.78
N LEU A 64 -5.64 -4.58 0.28
CA LEU A 64 -6.07 -4.56 -1.12
C LEU A 64 -7.09 -3.43 -1.32
N PRO A 65 -7.03 -2.68 -2.44
CA PRO A 65 -8.07 -1.73 -2.78
C PRO A 65 -9.41 -2.45 -3.01
N ALA A 66 -10.53 -1.76 -2.79
CA ALA A 66 -11.85 -2.34 -2.99
C ALA A 66 -12.12 -2.73 -4.45
N SER A 67 -11.41 -2.12 -5.40
CA SER A 67 -11.46 -2.41 -6.83
C SER A 67 -10.46 -3.50 -7.26
N ALA A 68 -9.71 -4.11 -6.35
CA ALA A 68 -8.80 -5.19 -6.71
C ALA A 68 -9.60 -6.38 -7.26
N VAL A 69 -9.16 -6.91 -8.40
CA VAL A 69 -9.70 -8.17 -8.92
C VAL A 69 -9.37 -9.28 -7.90
N PRO A 70 -10.37 -10.09 -7.49
CA PRO A 70 -10.14 -11.24 -6.62
C PRO A 70 -9.03 -12.16 -7.14
N LEU A 71 -8.21 -12.69 -6.23
CA LEU A 71 -7.00 -13.45 -6.59
C LEU A 71 -7.32 -14.72 -7.39
N ASP A 72 -8.42 -15.38 -7.06
CA ASP A 72 -8.98 -16.51 -7.78
C ASP A 72 -9.35 -16.16 -9.22
N ILE A 73 -10.02 -15.03 -9.43
CA ILE A 73 -10.36 -14.54 -10.78
C ILE A 73 -9.09 -14.19 -11.56
N LYS A 74 -8.15 -13.47 -10.93
CA LYS A 74 -6.86 -13.15 -11.54
C LYS A 74 -6.14 -14.41 -12.00
N ASN A 75 -6.01 -15.40 -11.13
CA ASN A 75 -5.32 -16.64 -11.45
C ASN A 75 -6.02 -17.41 -12.57
N LYS A 76 -7.37 -17.45 -12.57
CA LYS A 76 -8.15 -18.06 -13.63
C LYS A 76 -7.86 -17.41 -14.99
N ILE A 77 -7.85 -16.07 -15.06
CA ILE A 77 -7.58 -15.33 -16.30
C ILE A 77 -6.15 -15.59 -16.80
N ILE A 78 -5.15 -15.59 -15.89
CA ILE A 78 -3.76 -15.89 -16.24
C ILE A 78 -3.63 -17.32 -16.80
N SER A 79 -4.22 -18.31 -16.13
CA SER A 79 -4.17 -19.71 -16.58
C SER A 79 -4.85 -19.89 -17.93
N LEU A 80 -6.00 -19.24 -18.16
CA LEU A 80 -6.70 -19.28 -19.43
C LEU A 80 -5.82 -18.73 -20.57
N TYR A 81 -5.17 -17.59 -20.33
CA TYR A 81 -4.26 -17.02 -21.33
C TYR A 81 -3.10 -17.96 -21.65
N ILE A 82 -2.42 -18.48 -20.63
CA ILE A 82 -1.24 -19.34 -20.80
C ILE A 82 -1.57 -20.65 -21.52
N ASN A 83 -2.72 -21.26 -21.20
CA ASN A 83 -3.05 -22.59 -21.71
C ASN A 83 -3.73 -22.56 -23.09
N ASP A 84 -4.61 -21.58 -23.32
CA ASP A 84 -5.56 -21.63 -24.43
C ASP A 84 -5.44 -20.44 -25.39
N PHE A 85 -4.80 -19.34 -24.98
CA PHE A 85 -4.77 -18.08 -25.76
C PHE A 85 -3.39 -17.41 -25.82
N SER A 86 -2.30 -18.18 -25.67
CA SER A 86 -0.93 -17.63 -25.62
C SER A 86 -0.51 -16.87 -26.88
N ASP A 87 -1.15 -17.18 -28.02
CA ASP A 87 -0.85 -16.57 -29.32
C ASP A 87 -1.71 -15.30 -29.58
N ALA A 88 -2.73 -15.04 -28.75
CA ALA A 88 -3.56 -13.85 -28.86
C ALA A 88 -2.86 -12.64 -28.23
N ASN A 89 -3.03 -11.47 -28.85
CA ASN A 89 -2.66 -10.21 -28.19
C ASN A 89 -3.63 -9.92 -27.02
N PHE A 90 -3.17 -9.14 -26.04
CA PHE A 90 -3.96 -8.88 -24.82
C PHE A 90 -5.26 -8.12 -25.09
N THR A 91 -5.32 -7.25 -26.10
CA THR A 91 -6.55 -6.54 -26.45
C THR A 91 -7.62 -7.53 -26.89
N HIS A 92 -7.27 -8.45 -27.79
CA HIS A 92 -8.19 -9.47 -28.26
C HIS A 92 -8.57 -10.46 -27.15
N PHE A 93 -7.62 -10.83 -26.29
CA PHE A 93 -7.92 -11.67 -25.15
C PHE A 93 -8.86 -11.00 -24.14
N CYS A 94 -8.75 -9.69 -23.90
CA CYS A 94 -9.72 -8.95 -23.08
C CYS A 94 -11.14 -9.05 -23.65
N GLU A 95 -11.31 -8.95 -24.98
CA GLU A 95 -12.61 -9.08 -25.64
C GLU A 95 -13.20 -10.48 -25.43
N ILE A 96 -12.39 -11.53 -25.54
CA ILE A 96 -12.80 -12.93 -25.28
C ILE A 96 -13.21 -13.08 -23.81
N VAL A 97 -12.43 -12.53 -22.87
CA VAL A 97 -12.73 -12.63 -21.43
C VAL A 97 -14.03 -11.91 -21.07
N GLU A 98 -14.30 -10.75 -21.68
CA GLU A 98 -15.55 -10.03 -21.48
C GLU A 98 -16.75 -10.77 -22.11
N SER A 99 -16.58 -11.32 -23.32
CA SER A 99 -17.61 -12.10 -24.04
C SER A 99 -17.99 -13.39 -23.30
N ASP A 100 -17.00 -14.22 -22.98
CA ASP A 100 -17.24 -15.60 -22.57
C ASP A 100 -17.43 -15.73 -21.06
N PHE A 101 -16.87 -14.79 -20.29
CA PHE A 101 -16.88 -14.84 -18.82
C PHE A 101 -17.54 -13.61 -18.18
N GLY A 102 -17.90 -12.58 -18.94
CA GLY A 102 -18.52 -11.35 -18.42
C GLY A 102 -17.57 -10.51 -17.55
N ILE A 103 -16.26 -10.74 -17.64
CA ILE A 103 -15.27 -10.07 -16.79
C ILE A 103 -14.58 -8.98 -17.60
N LYS A 104 -14.81 -7.73 -17.21
CA LYS A 104 -14.15 -6.60 -17.85
C LYS A 104 -12.78 -6.35 -17.24
N ILE A 105 -11.73 -6.48 -18.05
CA ILE A 105 -10.35 -6.20 -17.67
C ILE A 105 -9.65 -5.40 -18.77
N SER A 106 -8.77 -4.47 -18.40
CA SER A 106 -7.96 -3.75 -19.38
C SER A 106 -6.74 -4.57 -19.78
N ASP A 107 -6.30 -4.39 -21.03
CA ASP A 107 -5.04 -4.92 -21.55
C ASP A 107 -3.83 -4.51 -20.69
N THR A 108 -3.82 -3.28 -20.18
CA THR A 108 -2.82 -2.77 -19.23
C THR A 108 -2.81 -3.54 -17.91
N THR A 109 -3.98 -4.00 -17.43
CA THR A 109 -4.06 -4.81 -16.22
C THR A 109 -3.48 -6.20 -16.45
N LEU A 110 -3.80 -6.83 -17.59
CA LEU A 110 -3.21 -8.10 -17.98
C LEU A 110 -1.70 -8.02 -18.18
N ASN A 111 -1.21 -6.99 -18.85
CA ASN A 111 0.23 -6.74 -19.02
C ASN A 111 0.97 -6.65 -17.67
N ASN A 112 0.33 -6.12 -16.63
CA ASN A 112 0.93 -6.04 -15.29
C ASN A 112 0.88 -7.38 -14.53
N TRP A 113 0.10 -8.36 -15.01
CA TRP A 113 -0.05 -9.67 -14.37
C TRP A 113 0.88 -10.73 -14.94
N MET A 114 1.21 -10.60 -16.22
CA MET A 114 2.14 -11.45 -16.96
C MET A 114 3.58 -10.99 -16.72
#